data_AF-A0A4Q6CEK3-F1
#
_entry.id   AF-A0A4Q6CEK3-F1
#
_cell.length_a   1.000
_cell.length_b   1.000
_cell.length_c   1.000
_cell.angle_alpha   90.00
_cell.angle_beta   90.00
_cell.angle_gamma   90.00
#
_symmetry.space_group_name_H-M   'P 1'
#
loop_
_entity.id
_entity.type
_entity.pdbx_description
1 polymer ?
#
loop_
_entity_poly.entity_id
_entity_poly.type
_entity_poly.pdbx_seq_one_letter_code
_entity_poly.pdbx_strand_id
1 'polypeptide(L)'
;MSQQKTKLERHIGLIALTLYGVGDILGAGIYGLVGKAAGQMGNAIWVAFLASTVAAGLTGLSYASLGSRYPKAGGAAFVTQRAFKLSWLAYGVGLAALASG
;
A
#
# COMPACT_ATOMS: atom_id res chain seq x y z
N MET A 1 -11.17 -31.19 -11.30
CA MET A 1 -10.79 -29.98 -12.06
C MET A 1 -9.41 -29.55 -11.60
N SER A 2 -8.39 -29.92 -12.37
CA SER A 2 -6.98 -29.66 -12.08
C SER A 2 -6.68 -28.18 -12.35
N GLN A 3 -6.38 -27.42 -11.31
CA GLN A 3 -5.99 -26.00 -11.41
C GLN A 3 -4.65 -25.91 -12.15
N GLN A 4 -4.71 -25.67 -13.45
CA GLN A 4 -3.54 -25.42 -14.30
C GLN A 4 -2.96 -24.07 -13.89
N LYS A 5 -1.88 -24.11 -13.11
CA LYS A 5 -1.17 -22.93 -12.60
C LYS A 5 -0.49 -22.23 -13.77
N THR A 6 -1.18 -21.30 -14.42
CA THR A 6 -0.59 -20.39 -15.39
C THR A 6 0.56 -19.64 -14.69
N LYS A 7 1.80 -19.96 -15.08
CA LYS A 7 2.99 -19.32 -14.53
C LYS A 7 3.12 -17.97 -15.21
N LEU A 8 2.76 -16.89 -14.50
CA LEU A 8 2.99 -15.54 -15.01
C LEU A 8 4.50 -15.31 -15.17
N GLU A 9 4.91 -14.86 -16.35
CA GLU A 9 6.26 -14.40 -16.60
C GLU A 9 6.51 -13.08 -15.84
N ARG A 10 7.63 -13.03 -15.13
CA ARG A 10 7.95 -11.91 -14.23
C ARG A 10 8.59 -10.78 -15.06
N HIS A 11 7.77 -9.92 -15.65
CA HIS A 11 8.23 -8.82 -16.52
C HIS A 11 8.43 -7.47 -15.82
N ILE A 12 7.87 -7.27 -14.62
CA ILE A 12 8.03 -6.01 -13.89
C ILE A 12 9.39 -6.00 -13.17
N GLY A 13 10.30 -5.16 -13.67
CA GLY A 13 11.57 -4.84 -13.01
C GLY A 13 11.41 -3.81 -11.88
N LEU A 14 12.49 -3.56 -11.14
CA LEU A 14 12.50 -2.68 -9.96
C LEU A 14 12.03 -1.25 -10.28
N ILE A 15 12.52 -0.68 -11.39
CA ILE A 15 12.16 0.69 -11.79
C ILE A 15 10.66 0.80 -12.09
N ALA A 16 10.12 -0.12 -12.89
CA ALA A 16 8.70 -0.13 -13.24
C ALA A 16 7.81 -0.33 -12.00
N LEU A 17 8.23 -1.20 -11.06
CA LEU A 17 7.51 -1.41 -9.80
C LEU A 17 7.52 -0.18 -8.90
N THR A 18 8.66 0.50 -8.79
CA THR A 18 8.79 1.73 -7.99
C THR A 18 7.94 2.85 -8.59
N LEU A 19 7.99 3.04 -9.91
CA LEU A 19 7.15 4.03 -10.60
C LEU A 19 5.66 3.74 -10.43
N TYR A 20 5.26 2.47 -10.52
CA TYR A 20 3.89 2.05 -10.26
C TYR A 20 3.45 2.40 -8.83
N GLY A 21 4.27 2.08 -7.81
CA GLY A 21 3.97 2.41 -6.42
C GLY A 21 3.93 3.91 -6.14
N VAL A 22 4.84 4.70 -6.74
CA VAL A 22 4.82 6.17 -6.59
C VAL A 22 3.56 6.75 -7.24
N GLY A 23 3.16 6.26 -8.42
CA GLY A 23 1.93 6.68 -9.08
C GLY A 23 0.67 6.36 -8.27
N ASP A 24 0.62 5.16 -7.69
CA ASP A 24 -0.47 4.72 -6.79
C ASP A 24 -0.60 5.60 -5.54
N ILE A 25 0.52 5.94 -4.89
CA ILE A 25 0.53 6.79 -3.68
C ILE A 25 0.13 8.24 -3.99
N LEU A 26 0.61 8.80 -5.11
CA LEU A 26 0.30 10.19 -5.46
C LEU A 26 -1.19 10.35 -5.80
N GLY A 27 -1.72 9.48 -6.67
CA GLY A 27 -3.15 9.31 -6.94
C GLY A 27 -4.01 10.59 -7.04
N ALA A 28 -5.32 10.44 -6.85
CA ALA A 28 -6.23 11.58 -6.78
C ALA A 28 -6.15 12.33 -5.42
N GLY A 29 -5.64 11.66 -4.38
CA GLY A 29 -5.62 12.16 -3.02
C GLY A 29 -4.75 13.41 -2.86
N ILE A 30 -3.51 13.39 -3.35
CA ILE A 30 -2.58 14.52 -3.14
C ILE A 30 -3.10 15.80 -3.81
N TYR A 31 -3.62 15.69 -5.04
CA TYR A 31 -4.05 16.84 -5.83
C TYR A 31 -5.32 17.50 -5.27
N GLY A 32 -6.23 16.72 -4.67
CA GLY A 32 -7.44 17.26 -4.03
C GLY A 32 -7.23 17.76 -2.60
N LEU A 33 -6.39 17.07 -1.81
CA LEU A 33 -6.25 17.33 -0.38
C LEU A 33 -5.23 18.42 -0.06
N VAL A 34 -4.19 18.60 -0.90
CA VAL A 34 -3.16 19.64 -0.68
C VAL A 34 -3.77 21.04 -0.61
N GLY A 35 -4.72 21.36 -1.50
CA GLY A 35 -5.36 22.68 -1.51
C GLY A 35 -6.16 22.96 -0.24
N LYS A 36 -6.92 21.97 0.23
CA LYS A 36 -7.69 22.08 1.49
C LYS A 36 -6.77 22.18 2.71
N ALA A 37 -5.71 21.37 2.75
CA ALA A 37 -4.71 21.40 3.81
C ALA A 37 -3.96 22.75 3.83
N ALA A 38 -3.64 23.31 2.66
CA ALA A 38 -2.97 24.60 2.54
C ALA A 38 -3.89 25.75 2.98
N GLY A 39 -5.20 25.66 2.71
CA GLY A 39 -6.18 26.62 3.22
C GLY A 39 -6.34 26.59 4.75
N GLN A 40 -6.12 25.44 5.39
CA GLN A 40 -6.23 25.29 6.85
C GLN A 40 -4.93 25.61 7.60
N MET A 41 -3.78 25.15 7.10
CA MET A 41 -2.48 25.31 7.76
C MET A 41 -1.60 26.43 7.20
N GLY A 42 -1.96 27.00 6.04
CA GLY A 42 -1.14 28.00 5.36
C GLY A 42 0.29 27.51 5.14
N ASN A 43 1.26 28.31 5.60
CA ASN A 43 2.69 28.02 5.45
C ASN A 43 3.18 26.81 6.30
N ALA A 44 2.42 26.40 7.33
CA ALA A 44 2.83 25.31 8.22
C ALA A 44 2.66 23.91 7.58
N ILE A 45 2.08 23.81 6.38
CA ILE A 45 1.83 22.54 5.69
C ILE A 45 3.10 21.70 5.48
N TRP A 46 4.24 22.34 5.27
CA TRP A 46 5.52 21.66 5.10
C TRP A 46 5.93 20.83 6.33
N VAL A 47 5.61 21.30 7.53
CA VAL A 47 5.89 20.59 8.79
C VAL A 47 5.00 19.35 8.90
N ALA A 48 3.72 19.47 8.54
CA ALA A 48 2.80 18.33 8.52
C ALA A 48 3.20 17.28 7.46
N PHE A 49 3.70 17.72 6.31
CA PHE A 49 4.25 16.83 5.28
C PHE A 49 5.49 16.09 5.76
N LEU A 50 6.41 16.78 6.43
CA LEU A 50 7.60 16.16 7.03
C LEU A 50 7.21 15.10 8.05
N ALA A 51 6.32 15.42 8.99
CA ALA A 51 5.84 14.47 9.99
C ALA A 51 5.16 13.25 9.35
N SER A 52 4.31 13.48 8.34
CA SER A 52 3.64 12.41 7.59
C SER A 52 4.63 11.54 6.81
N THR A 53 5.68 12.13 6.26
CA THR A 53 6.73 11.41 5.52
C THR A 53 7.50 10.46 6.43
N VAL A 54 7.79 10.87 7.68
CA VAL A 54 8.43 10.00 8.66
C VAL A 54 7.53 8.82 9.02
N ALA A 55 6.26 9.08 9.32
CA ALA A 55 5.29 8.02 9.65
C ALA A 55 5.09 7.05 8.46
N ALA A 56 4.97 7.58 7.24
CA ALA A 56 4.86 6.80 6.01
C ALA A 56 6.12 5.98 5.75
N GLY A 57 7.31 6.53 6.00
CA GLY A 57 8.60 5.84 5.87
C GLY A 57 8.71 4.64 6.82
N LEU A 58 8.35 4.81 8.09
CA LEU A 58 8.32 3.71 9.07
C LEU A 58 7.33 2.61 8.65
N THR A 59 6.17 3.00 8.13
CA THR A 59 5.16 2.08 7.62
C THR A 59 5.69 1.33 6.39
N GLY A 60 6.31 2.04 5.44
CA GLY A 60 6.89 1.49 4.23
C GLY A 60 8.03 0.50 4.52
N LEU A 61 8.91 0.82 5.48
CA LEU A 61 9.97 -0.08 5.94
C LEU A 61 9.39 -1.36 6.56
N SER A 62 8.32 -1.23 7.36
CA SER A 62 7.62 -2.37 7.93
C SER A 62 7.05 -3.28 6.82
N TYR A 63 6.39 -2.70 5.81
CA TYR A 63 5.91 -3.45 4.64
C TYR A 63 7.05 -4.07 3.82
N ALA A 64 8.17 -3.38 3.63
CA ALA A 64 9.34 -3.90 2.91
C ALA A 64 9.97 -5.10 3.63
N SER A 65 10.03 -5.07 4.96
CA SER A 65 10.54 -6.19 5.77
C SER A 65 9.63 -7.44 5.68
N LEU A 66 8.31 -7.23 5.64
CA LEU A 66 7.33 -8.31 5.46
C LEU A 66 7.33 -8.86 4.03
N GLY A 67 7.40 -7.98 3.03
CA GLY A 67 7.41 -8.34 1.61
C GLY A 67 8.66 -9.11 1.18
N SER A 68 9.83 -8.75 1.73
CA SER A 68 11.08 -9.49 1.49
C SER A 68 11.06 -10.89 2.13
N ARG A 69 10.42 -11.06 3.29
CA ARG A 69 10.29 -12.35 3.97
C ARG A 69 9.22 -13.26 3.36
N TYR A 70 8.20 -12.69 2.71
CA TYR A 70 7.09 -13.43 2.11
C TYR A 70 6.79 -12.97 0.68
N PRO A 71 7.57 -13.43 -0.32
CA PRO A 71 7.40 -13.03 -1.72
C PRO A 71 6.26 -13.81 -2.39
N LYS A 72 5.03 -13.65 -1.88
CA LYS A 72 3.79 -14.16 -2.50
C LYS A 72 2.88 -12.99 -2.86
N ALA A 73 2.28 -13.05 -4.05
CA ALA A 73 1.26 -12.12 -4.48
C ALA A 73 0.01 -12.31 -3.60
N GLY A 74 -0.22 -11.39 -2.65
CA GLY A 74 -1.33 -11.51 -1.70
C GLY A 74 -1.60 -10.27 -0.84
N GLY A 75 -0.70 -9.28 -0.85
CA GLY A 75 -0.93 -7.98 -0.19
C GLY A 75 -1.23 -8.07 1.31
N ALA A 76 -1.92 -7.06 1.84
CA ALA A 76 -2.30 -6.99 3.26
C ALA A 76 -3.17 -8.19 3.68
N ALA A 77 -4.12 -8.63 2.85
CA ALA A 77 -5.00 -9.76 3.15
C ALA A 77 -4.22 -11.07 3.40
N PHE A 78 -3.14 -11.32 2.65
CA PHE A 78 -2.27 -12.48 2.86
C PHE A 78 -1.43 -12.38 4.13
N VAL A 79 -0.96 -11.18 4.48
CA VAL A 79 -0.25 -10.92 5.74
C VAL A 79 -1.19 -11.14 6.93
N THR A 80 -2.42 -10.63 6.89
CA THR A 80 -3.41 -10.78 7.96
C THR A 80 -3.89 -12.23 8.11
N GLN A 81 -4.15 -12.93 7.01
CA GLN A 81 -4.50 -14.35 7.04
C GLN A 81 -3.40 -15.19 7.69
N ARG A 82 -2.13 -14.82 7.46
CA ARG A 82 -0.99 -15.57 7.99
C ARG A 82 -0.65 -15.19 9.43
N ALA A 83 -0.81 -13.92 9.82
CA ALA A 83 -0.57 -13.45 11.16
C ALA A 83 -1.65 -13.94 12.16
N PHE A 84 -2.92 -13.90 11.77
CA PHE A 84 -4.04 -14.25 12.66
C PHE A 84 -4.63 -15.64 12.45
N LYS A 85 -4.27 -16.36 11.36
CA LYS A 85 -4.82 -17.68 10.96
C LYS A 85 -6.36 -17.76 10.87
N LEU A 86 -7.06 -16.63 10.97
CA LEU A 86 -8.51 -16.50 10.94
C LEU A 86 -8.92 -15.95 9.57
N SER A 87 -9.47 -16.83 8.73
CA SER A 87 -9.88 -16.49 7.36
C SER A 87 -10.91 -15.34 7.31
N TRP A 88 -11.79 -15.22 8.31
CA TRP A 88 -12.84 -14.18 8.33
C TRP A 88 -12.27 -12.75 8.44
N LEU A 89 -11.18 -12.56 9.20
CA LEU A 89 -10.50 -11.25 9.33
C LEU A 89 -9.80 -10.86 8.03
N ALA A 90 -9.20 -11.82 7.33
CA ALA A 90 -8.59 -11.57 6.03
C ALA A 90 -9.64 -11.17 4.98
N TYR A 91 -10.82 -11.80 5.01
CA TYR A 91 -11.96 -11.37 4.20
C TYR A 91 -12.48 -9.99 4.59
N GLY A 92 -12.59 -9.70 5.89
CA GLY A 92 -13.00 -8.38 6.38
C GLY A 92 -12.04 -7.26 5.95
N VAL A 93 -10.74 -7.47 6.10
CA VAL A 93 -9.71 -6.51 5.65
C VAL A 93 -9.69 -6.38 4.13
N GLY A 94 -9.86 -7.49 3.40
CA GLY A 94 -9.96 -7.46 1.94
C GLY A 94 -11.18 -6.68 1.43
N LEU A 95 -12.34 -6.89 2.05
CA LEU A 95 -13.57 -6.13 1.74
C LEU A 95 -13.43 -4.66 2.12
N ALA A 96 -12.86 -4.35 3.29
CA ALA A 96 -12.63 -2.96 3.70
C ALA A 96 -11.68 -2.22 2.76
N ALA A 97 -10.63 -2.91 2.27
CA ALA A 97 -9.72 -2.35 1.28
C ALA A 97 -10.42 -2.12 -0.07
N LEU A 98 -11.27 -3.04 -0.52
CA LEU A 98 -12.10 -2.89 -1.71
C LEU A 98 -13.11 -1.74 -1.60
N ALA A 99 -13.70 -1.54 -0.41
CA ALA A 99 -14.70 -0.49 -0.18
C ALA A 99 -14.10 0.90 0.08
N SER A 100 -12.78 1.00 0.27
CA SER A 100 -12.08 2.27 0.52
C SER A 100 -11.59 2.96 -0.76
N GLY A 101 -11.78 2.33 -1.92
CA GLY A 101 -11.56 2.91 -3.25
C GLY A 101 -12.87 3.44 -3.82
#